data_AF-A0A950A2M5-F1
#
_entry.id   AF-A0A950A2M5-F1
#
_cell.length_a   1.000
_cell.length_b   1.000
_cell.length_c   1.000
_cell.angle_alpha   90.00
_cell.angle_beta   90.00
_cell.angle_gamma   90.00
#
_symmetry.space_group_name_H-M   'P 1'
#
loop_
_entity.id
_entity.type
_entity.pdbx_description
1 polymer ?
#
loop_
_entity_poly.entity_id
_entity_poly.type
_entity_poly.pdbx_seq_one_letter_code
_entity_poly.pdbx_strand_id
1 'polypeptide(L)'
;MRRARILSAVVGFGVALLVLVPDALARATGGEGWYGETSDKTITYAMYIVIIFFPTIIVLFSVIQWRLDRRKHARMAAANRRAASADWRGGW
;
A
#
# COMPACT_ATOMS: atom_id res chain seq x y z
N MET A 1 -22.73 -6.07 -28.10
CA MET A 1 -22.51 -6.14 -26.64
C MET A 1 -21.12 -5.66 -26.21
N ARG A 2 -20.00 -6.23 -26.72
CA ARG A 2 -18.62 -5.84 -26.31
C ARG A 2 -18.26 -4.37 -26.59
N ARG A 3 -18.62 -3.84 -27.76
CA ARG A 3 -18.38 -2.43 -28.14
C ARG A 3 -19.16 -1.45 -27.26
N ALA A 4 -20.43 -1.73 -27.00
CA ALA A 4 -21.26 -0.92 -26.11
C ALA A 4 -20.69 -0.87 -24.68
N ARG A 5 -20.22 -2.02 -24.15
CA ARG A 5 -19.58 -2.10 -22.82
C ARG A 5 -18.29 -1.28 -22.73
N ILE A 6 -17.45 -1.32 -23.77
CA ILE A 6 -16.21 -0.53 -23.82
C ILE A 6 -16.52 0.95 -23.91
N LEU A 7 -17.49 1.35 -24.74
CA LEU A 7 -17.91 2.75 -24.85
C LEU A 7 -18.49 3.27 -23.52
N SER A 8 -19.34 2.50 -22.84
CA SER A 8 -19.85 2.88 -21.53
C SER A 8 -18.75 2.94 -20.45
N ALA A 9 -17.73 2.07 -20.52
CA ALA A 9 -16.61 2.11 -19.60
C ALA A 9 -15.71 3.33 -19.84
N VAL A 10 -15.44 3.68 -21.10
CA VAL A 10 -14.65 4.87 -21.47
C VAL A 10 -15.39 6.15 -21.11
N VAL A 11 -16.71 6.22 -21.38
CA VAL A 11 -17.53 7.37 -20.98
C VAL A 11 -17.63 7.45 -19.47
N GLY A 12 -17.88 6.34 -18.77
CA GLY A 12 -17.92 6.30 -17.31
C GLY A 12 -16.58 6.71 -16.68
N PHE A 13 -15.47 6.27 -17.26
CA PHE A 13 -14.13 6.66 -16.84
C PHE A 13 -13.85 8.15 -17.11
N GLY A 14 -14.25 8.66 -18.29
CA GLY A 14 -14.16 10.08 -18.61
C GLY A 14 -14.98 10.95 -17.67
N VAL A 15 -16.21 10.54 -17.35
CA VAL A 15 -17.07 11.22 -16.38
C VAL A 15 -16.48 11.15 -14.98
N ALA A 16 -15.95 10.00 -14.56
CA ALA A 16 -15.29 9.85 -13.26
C ALA A 16 -14.07 10.78 -13.15
N LEU A 17 -13.24 10.85 -14.20
CA LEU A 17 -12.12 11.78 -14.26
C LEU A 17 -12.60 13.23 -14.15
N LEU A 18 -13.66 13.62 -14.90
CA LEU A 18 -14.24 14.96 -14.86
C LEU A 18 -14.82 15.34 -13.48
N VAL A 19 -15.42 14.39 -12.76
CA VAL A 19 -15.92 14.59 -11.39
C VAL A 19 -14.78 14.76 -10.39
N LEU A 20 -13.61 14.16 -10.66
CA LEU A 20 -12.37 14.33 -9.89
C LEU A 20 -11.58 15.59 -10.29
N VAL A 21 -12.14 16.47 -11.15
CA VAL A 21 -11.59 17.80 -11.48
C VAL A 21 -12.18 18.96 -10.61
N PRO A 22 -12.34 18.87 -9.29
CA PRO A 22 -12.50 20.10 -8.50
C PRO A 22 -11.26 21.01 -8.58
N ASP A 23 -10.06 20.44 -8.78
CA ASP A 23 -8.80 21.19 -8.74
C ASP A 23 -8.50 22.04 -9.98
N ALA A 24 -8.96 21.65 -11.19
CA ALA A 24 -8.76 22.52 -12.35
C ALA A 24 -9.74 23.72 -12.40
N LEU A 25 -10.81 23.66 -11.60
CA LEU A 25 -11.76 24.77 -11.40
C LEU A 25 -11.43 25.60 -10.13
N ALA A 26 -10.30 25.33 -9.46
CA ALA A 26 -9.85 26.01 -8.24
C ALA A 26 -9.60 27.53 -8.40
N ARG A 27 -9.87 28.11 -9.57
CA ARG A 27 -9.88 29.56 -9.80
C ARG A 27 -10.87 30.31 -8.89
N ALA A 28 -11.90 29.64 -8.35
CA ALA A 28 -12.84 30.24 -7.40
C ALA A 28 -12.26 30.41 -5.98
N THR A 29 -11.21 29.67 -5.61
CA THR A 29 -10.57 29.67 -4.28
C THR A 29 -9.07 29.97 -4.34
N GLY A 30 -8.59 30.66 -5.38
CA GLY A 30 -7.17 31.04 -5.48
C GLY A 30 -6.20 29.91 -5.87
N GLY A 31 -6.70 28.74 -6.28
CA GLY A 31 -5.85 27.60 -6.63
C GLY A 31 -5.45 26.72 -5.44
N GLU A 32 -6.07 26.92 -4.27
CA GLU A 32 -5.68 26.33 -2.99
C GLU A 32 -6.22 24.91 -2.73
N GLY A 33 -7.03 24.37 -3.66
CA GLY A 33 -7.67 23.06 -3.50
C GLY A 33 -8.65 22.98 -2.31
N TRP A 34 -8.90 21.77 -1.80
CA TRP A 34 -9.89 21.52 -0.73
C TRP A 34 -9.39 21.90 0.67
N TYR A 35 -8.08 22.10 0.81
CA TYR A 35 -7.43 22.38 2.10
C TYR A 35 -7.39 23.89 2.42
N GLY A 36 -7.57 24.75 1.41
CA GLY A 36 -7.47 26.21 1.53
C GLY A 36 -6.04 26.71 1.68
N GLU A 37 -5.88 28.00 1.97
CA GLU A 37 -4.59 28.69 2.06
C GLU A 37 -3.61 27.97 3.00
N THR A 38 -2.59 27.34 2.43
CA THR A 38 -1.52 26.68 3.20
C THR A 38 -0.52 27.70 3.72
N SER A 39 -0.37 27.75 5.04
CA SER A 39 0.71 28.49 5.70
C SER A 39 2.02 27.68 5.77
N ASP A 40 3.16 28.37 5.90
CA ASP A 40 4.48 27.75 6.12
C ASP A 40 4.48 26.77 7.29
N LYS A 41 3.73 27.07 8.35
CA LYS A 41 3.58 26.20 9.52
C LYS A 41 2.90 24.87 9.15
N THR A 42 1.85 24.93 8.35
CA THR A 42 1.11 23.73 7.91
C THR A 42 2.01 22.84 7.06
N ILE A 43 2.73 23.42 6.10
CA ILE A 43 3.65 22.68 5.23
C ILE A 43 4.79 22.06 6.06
N THR A 44 5.35 22.82 7.01
CA THR A 44 6.43 22.34 7.88
C THR A 44 6.00 21.12 8.69
N TYR A 45 4.82 21.15 9.31
CA TYR A 45 4.31 19.99 10.05
C TYR A 45 4.00 18.81 9.13
N ALA A 46 3.43 19.05 7.94
CA ALA A 46 3.21 17.99 6.97
C ALA A 46 4.53 17.29 6.60
N MET A 47 5.60 18.05 6.38
CA MET A 47 6.92 17.49 6.08
C MET A 47 7.52 16.72 7.27
N TYR A 48 7.35 17.21 8.51
CA TYR A 48 7.79 16.44 9.69
C TYR A 48 7.04 15.12 9.83
N ILE A 49 5.73 15.10 9.57
CA ILE A 49 4.95 13.86 9.56
C ILE A 49 5.52 12.89 8.52
N VAL A 50 5.81 13.35 7.31
CA VAL A 50 6.40 12.53 6.24
C VAL A 50 7.75 11.95 6.66
N ILE A 51 8.63 12.78 7.22
CA ILE A 51 9.97 12.38 7.68
C ILE A 51 9.89 11.29 8.74
N ILE A 52 8.92 11.36 9.67
CA ILE A 52 8.77 10.36 10.75
C ILE A 52 8.03 9.11 10.24
N PHE A 53 7.03 9.30 9.39
CA PHE A 53 6.13 8.24 8.92
C PHE A 53 6.86 7.14 8.16
N PHE A 54 7.68 7.51 7.17
CA PHE A 54 8.34 6.51 6.32
C PHE A 54 9.30 5.59 7.09
N PRO A 55 10.24 6.10 7.89
CA PRO A 55 11.10 5.25 8.72
C PRO A 55 10.28 4.39 9.70
N THR A 56 9.24 4.96 10.31
CA THR A 56 8.38 4.22 11.25
C THR A 56 7.72 3.03 10.58
N ILE A 57 7.15 3.20 9.39
CA ILE A 57 6.53 2.11 8.64
C ILE A 57 7.55 1.08 8.17
N ILE A 58 8.71 1.52 7.68
CA ILE A 58 9.79 0.62 7.26
C ILE A 58 10.21 -0.28 8.42
N VAL A 59 10.44 0.32 9.60
CA VAL A 59 10.81 -0.43 10.81
C VAL A 59 9.69 -1.37 11.24
N LEU A 60 8.44 -0.88 11.27
CA LEU A 60 7.28 -1.68 11.66
C LEU A 60 7.12 -2.92 10.77
N PHE A 61 7.14 -2.73 9.45
CA PHE A 61 7.02 -3.84 8.50
C PHE A 61 8.22 -4.77 8.54
N SER A 62 9.44 -4.25 8.74
CA SER A 62 10.64 -5.08 8.92
C SER A 62 10.52 -6.00 10.14
N VAL A 63 10.04 -5.48 11.27
CA VAL A 63 9.84 -6.27 12.50
C VAL A 63 8.73 -7.31 12.30
N ILE A 64 7.64 -6.94 11.62
CA ILE A 64 6.55 -7.88 11.31
C ILE A 64 7.04 -9.00 10.40
N GLN A 65 7.74 -8.68 9.31
CA GLN A 65 8.33 -9.67 8.41
C GLN A 65 9.28 -10.61 9.16
N TRP A 66 10.18 -10.07 9.98
CA TRP A 66 11.10 -10.86 10.79
C TRP A 66 10.38 -11.83 11.75
N ARG A 67 9.30 -11.38 12.41
CA ARG A 67 8.47 -12.21 13.28
C ARG A 67 7.80 -13.36 12.51
N LEU A 68 7.30 -13.08 11.31
CA LEU A 68 6.64 -14.08 10.46
C LEU A 68 7.65 -15.10 9.92
N ASP A 69 8.81 -14.65 9.46
CA ASP A 69 9.86 -15.52 8.96
C ASP A 69 10.39 -16.45 10.05
N ARG A 70 10.58 -15.95 11.28
CA ARG A 70 10.93 -16.81 12.42
C ARG A 70 9.92 -17.94 12.64
N ARG A 71 8.62 -17.63 12.56
CA ARG A 71 7.56 -18.65 12.70
C ARG A 71 7.59 -19.64 11.55
N LYS A 72 7.78 -19.16 10.31
CA LYS A 72 7.89 -20.01 9.13
C LYS A 72 9.08 -20.97 9.24
N HIS A 73 10.27 -20.46 9.57
CA HIS A 73 11.47 -21.28 9.74
C HIS A 73 11.34 -22.29 10.87
N ALA A 74 10.71 -21.93 11.99
CA ALA A 74 10.45 -22.88 13.08
C ALA A 74 9.56 -24.06 12.62
N ARG A 75 8.50 -23.77 11.84
CA ARG A 75 7.61 -24.80 11.27
C ARG A 75 8.33 -25.68 10.25
N MET A 76 9.12 -25.07 9.37
CA MET A 76 9.92 -25.81 8.39
C MET A 76 10.97 -26.70 9.05
N ALA A 77 11.68 -26.21 10.07
CA ALA A 77 12.65 -26.98 10.83
C ALA A 77 12.00 -28.16 11.58
N ALA A 78 10.78 -27.99 12.07
CA ALA A 78 10.02 -29.09 12.67
C ALA A 78 9.56 -30.11 11.62
N ALA A 79 9.12 -29.66 10.43
CA ALA A 79 8.74 -30.55 9.33
C ALA A 79 9.94 -31.35 8.81
N ASN A 80 11.09 -30.70 8.56
CA ASN A 80 12.31 -31.36 8.11
C ASN A 80 12.82 -32.39 9.12
N ARG A 81 12.74 -32.11 10.43
CA ARG A 81 13.09 -33.08 11.47
C ARG A 81 12.20 -34.32 11.45
N ARG A 82 10.89 -34.16 11.21
CA ARG A 82 9.95 -35.29 11.06
C ARG A 82 10.27 -36.12 9.82
N ALA A 83 10.52 -35.46 8.68
CA ALA A 83 10.88 -36.14 7.43
C ALA A 83 12.19 -36.95 7.57
N ALA A 84 13.24 -36.34 8.13
CA ALA A 84 14.51 -37.02 8.37
C ALA A 84 14.40 -38.23 9.31
N SER A 85 13.51 -38.17 10.31
CA SER A 85 13.24 -39.31 11.19
C SER A 85 12.42 -40.43 10.55
N ALA A 86 11.64 -40.12 9.51
CA ALA A 86 10.84 -41.09 8.77
C ALA A 86 11.68 -41.84 7.74
N ASP A 87 12.61 -41.15 7.06
CA ASP A 87 13.54 -41.76 6.09
C ASP A 87 14.46 -42.81 6.72
N TRP A 88 14.90 -42.62 7.97
CA TRP A 88 15.73 -43.60 8.69
C TRP A 88 15.04 -44.97 8.92
N ARG A 89 13.70 -45.04 8.79
CA ARG A 89 12.93 -46.29 8.94
C ARG A 89 12.72 -47.06 7.63
N GLY A 90 13.21 -46.54 6.50
CA GLY A 90 13.05 -47.14 5.17
C GLY A 90 14.36 -47.64 4.55
N GLY A 91 15.27 -48.19 5.35
CA GLY A 91 16.51 -48.79 4.84
C GLY A 91 16.23 -49.96 3.89
N TRP A 92 16.88 -49.95 2.73
CA TRP A 92 17.19 -51.15 1.96
C TRP A 92 18.41 -51.82 2.56
#